data_AF-A0A1E3G518-F1
#
_entry.id   AF-A0A1E3G518-F1
#
_cell.length_a   1.000
_cell.length_b   1.000
_cell.length_c   1.000
_cell.angle_alpha   90.00
_cell.angle_beta   90.00
_cell.angle_gamma   90.00
#
_symmetry.space_group_name_H-M   'P 1'
#
loop_
_entity.id
_entity.type
_entity.pdbx_description
1 polymer ?
#
loop_
_entity_poly.entity_id
_entity_poly.type
_entity_poly.pdbx_seq_one_letter_code
_entity_poly.pdbx_strand_id
1 'polypeptide(L)' 'MINKYVETLRDIFDPIAIFLKDEEFIVVVKDEHGLEERIKDLHTKIDDELSLVILTNEEFSRMNEKDLGERVL' A
#
# COMPACT_ATOMS: atom_id res chain seq x y z
N MET A 1 15.83 -1.58 3.53
CA MET A 1 14.98 -0.37 3.62
C MET A 1 13.56 -0.67 3.20
N ILE A 2 13.34 -1.26 2.01
CA ILE A 2 12.01 -1.72 1.54
C ILE A 2 11.24 -2.53 2.59
N ASN A 3 11.87 -3.51 3.25
CA ASN A 3 11.21 -4.31 4.29
C ASN A 3 10.60 -3.45 5.42
N LYS A 4 11.25 -2.37 5.84
CA LYS A 4 10.74 -1.50 6.91
C LYS A 4 9.47 -0.76 6.45
N TYR A 5 9.42 -0.32 5.19
CA TYR A 5 8.23 0.31 4.62
C TYR A 5 7.09 -0.70 4.47
N VAL A 6 7.37 -1.90 3.95
CA VAL A 6 6.37 -2.98 3.84
C VAL A 6 5.82 -3.38 5.21
N GLU A 7 6.67 -3.47 6.24
CA GLU A 7 6.23 -3.75 7.62
C GLU A 7 5.34 -2.64 8.18
N THR A 8 5.71 -1.37 7.99
CA THR A 8 4.89 -0.22 8.42
C THR A 8 3.55 -0.19 7.69
N LEU A 9 3.55 -0.42 6.36
CA LEU A 9 2.32 -0.48 5.57
C LEU A 9 1.44 -1.65 6.02
N ARG A 10 2.03 -2.79 6.37
CA ARG A 10 1.29 -3.94 6.92
C ARG A 10 0.64 -3.61 8.26
N ASP A 11 1.37 -2.97 9.17
CA ASP A 11 0.88 -2.58 10.49
C ASP A 11 -0.29 -1.59 10.42
N ILE A 12 -0.23 -0.63 9.50
CA ILE A 12 -1.21 0.44 9.37
C ILE A 12 -2.45 0.01 8.59
N PHE A 13 -2.26 -0.66 7.44
CA PHE A 13 -3.34 -0.88 6.49
C PHE A 13 -3.94 -2.28 6.54
N ASP A 14 -3.30 -3.25 7.21
CA ASP A 14 -3.64 -4.68 7.16
C ASP A 14 -3.98 -5.16 5.74
N PRO A 15 -3.08 -4.95 4.76
CA PRO A 15 -3.40 -5.17 3.36
C PRO A 15 -3.39 -6.66 3.00
N ILE A 16 -4.18 -7.01 1.99
CA ILE A 16 -4.26 -8.35 1.40
C ILE A 16 -3.02 -8.61 0.52
N ALA A 17 -2.51 -7.57 -0.13
CA ALA A 17 -1.33 -7.63 -0.97
C ALA A 17 -0.64 -6.26 -1.01
N ILE A 18 0.68 -6.28 -1.20
CA ILE A 18 1.46 -5.07 -1.46
C ILE A 18 2.33 -5.34 -2.69
N PHE A 19 2.36 -4.36 -3.59
CA PHE A 19 3.22 -4.36 -4.77
C PHE A 19 4.14 -3.15 -4.76
N LEU A 20 5.25 -3.27 -5.48
CA LEU A 20 6.22 -2.20 -5.70
C LEU A 20 6.44 -2.04 -7.21
N LYS A 21 6.23 -0.83 -7.71
CA LYS A 21 6.42 -0.47 -9.12
C LYS A 21 7.11 0.87 -9.20
N ASP A 22 8.30 0.91 -9.82
CA ASP A 22 9.02 2.17 -10.06
C ASP A 22 9.11 3.08 -8.80
N GLU A 23 9.43 2.48 -7.65
CA GLU A 23 9.51 3.14 -6.32
C GLU A 23 8.16 3.58 -5.70
N GLU A 24 7.03 3.24 -6.32
CA GLU A 24 5.68 3.42 -5.80
C GLU A 24 5.14 2.13 -5.17
N PHE A 25 4.63 2.25 -3.94
CA PHE A 25 3.94 1.15 -3.28
C PHE A 25 2.47 1.14 -3.64
N ILE A 26 1.97 -0.03 -4.03
CA ILE A 26 0.55 -0.26 -4.29
C ILE A 26 0.02 -1.20 -3.21
N VAL A 27 -0.88 -0.71 -2.38
CA VAL A 27 -1.40 -1.41 -1.21
C VAL A 27 -2.86 -1.80 -1.47
N VAL A 28 -3.15 -3.10 -1.44
CA VAL A 28 -4.50 -3.62 -1.66
C VAL A 28 -5.17 -3.89 -0.32
N VAL A 29 -6.23 -3.14 -0.01
CA VAL A 29 -7.02 -3.27 1.22
C VAL A 29 -8.36 -3.96 0.97
N LYS A 30 -8.94 -4.55 2.02
CA LYS A 30 -10.28 -5.17 1.96
C LYS A 30 -11.38 -4.13 1.75
N ASP A 31 -11.26 -3.00 2.43
CA ASP A 31 -12.23 -1.91 2.44
C ASP A 31 -11.53 -0.59 2.81
N GLU A 32 -12.21 0.53 2.53
CA GLU A 32 -11.68 1.89 2.74
C GLU A 32 -11.96 2.42 4.16
N HIS A 33 -12.44 1.58 5.09
CA HIS A 33 -12.89 2.09 6.38
C HIS A 33 -11.70 2.57 7.23
N GLY A 34 -11.74 3.85 7.63
CA GLY A 34 -10.67 4.48 8.39
C GLY A 34 -9.41 4.77 7.57
N LEU A 35 -9.48 4.74 6.23
CA LEU A 35 -8.33 4.99 5.37
C LEU A 35 -7.67 6.34 5.64
N GLU A 36 -8.47 7.39 5.85
CA GLU A 36 -7.97 8.74 6.16
C GLU A 36 -7.15 8.79 7.46
N GLU A 37 -7.59 8.09 8.51
CA GLU A 37 -6.88 8.02 9.78
C GLU A 37 -5.59 7.22 9.64
N ARG A 38 -5.63 6.12 8.88
CA ARG A 38 -4.45 5.28 8.58
C ARG A 38 -3.41 6.03 7.75
N ILE A 39 -3.82 6.84 6.77
CA ILE A 39 -2.92 7.71 6.00
C ILE A 39 -2.27 8.75 6.91
N LYS A 40 -3.02 9.32 7.86
CA LYS A 40 -2.43 10.23 8.86
C LYS A 40 -1.41 9.51 9.73
N ASP A 41 -1.69 8.30 10.22
CA ASP A 41 -0.73 7.51 11.01
C ASP A 41 0.53 7.21 10.19
N LEU A 42 0.39 6.89 8.90
CA LEU A 42 1.50 6.67 7.98
C LEU A 42 2.45 7.87 7.92
N HIS A 43 1.91 9.07 7.71
CA HIS A 43 2.72 10.30 7.68
C HIS A 43 3.42 10.61 9.01
N THR A 44 2.94 10.07 10.13
CA THR A 44 3.66 10.21 11.42
C THR A 44 4.76 9.18 11.61
N LYS A 45 4.67 8.02 10.94
CA LYS A 45 5.65 6.92 11.06
C LYS A 45 6.72 6.95 9.97
N ILE A 46 6.45 7.61 8.84
CA ILE A 46 7.37 7.75 7.70
C ILE A 46 7.65 9.23 7.46
N ASP A 47 8.92 9.62 7.63
CA ASP A 47 9.42 11.00 7.41
C ASP A 47 9.76 11.26 5.92
N ASP A 48 9.85 10.21 5.11
CA ASP A 48 10.18 10.28 3.68
C ASP A 48 8.94 10.53 2.79
N GLU A 49 9.15 11.16 1.62
CA GLU A 49 8.15 11.23 0.55
C GLU A 49 7.94 9.84 -0.07
N LEU A 50 7.02 9.07 0.51
CA LEU A 50 6.59 7.78 0.00
C LEU A 50 5.49 7.96 -1.07
N SER A 51 5.70 7.45 -2.30
CA SER A 51 4.61 7.32 -3.27
C SER A 51 3.78 6.08 -2.94
N LEU A 52 2.49 6.29 -2.67
CA LEU A 52 1.57 5.25 -2.22
C LEU A 52 0.25 5.34 -3.01
N VAL A 53 -0.15 4.23 -3.60
CA VAL A 53 -1.47 4.02 -4.18
C VAL A 53 -2.20 2.99 -3.34
N ILE A 54 -3.42 3.29 -2.92
CA ILE A 54 -4.26 2.36 -2.19
C ILE A 54 -5.40 1.92 -3.09
N LEU A 55 -5.59 0.61 -3.20
CA LEU A 55 -6.64 0.00 -4.00
C LEU A 55 -7.52 -0.87 -3.10
N THR A 56 -8.81 -0.83 -3.35
CA THR A 56 -9.73 -1.84 -2.83
C THR A 56 -9.58 -3.15 -3.58
N ASN A 57 -10.07 -4.24 -2.99
CA ASN A 57 -10.11 -5.53 -3.66
C ASN A 57 -10.90 -5.49 -4.99
N GLU A 58 -11.93 -4.64 -5.08
CA GLU A 58 -12.71 -4.44 -6.30
C GLU A 58 -11.89 -3.75 -7.40
N GLU A 59 -11.12 -2.72 -7.05
CA GLU A 59 -10.24 -2.02 -8.00
C GLU A 59 -9.08 -2.91 -8.45
N PHE A 60 -8.45 -3.61 -7.52
CA PHE A 60 -7.40 -4.58 -7.79
C PHE A 60 -7.87 -5.66 -8.80
N SER A 61 -9.09 -6.18 -8.62
CA SER A 61 -9.66 -7.20 -9.51
C SER A 61 -9.89 -6.71 -10.95
N ARG A 62 -9.91 -5.39 -11.17
CA ARG A 62 -10.08 -4.77 -12.50
C ARG A 62 -8.76 -4.39 -13.15
N MET A 63 -7.64 -4.45 -12.43
CA MET A 63 -6.31 -4.11 -12.94
C MET A 63 -5.62 -5.32 -13.58
N ASN A 64 -4.74 -5.07 -14.54
CA ASN A 64 -3.86 -6.12 -15.06
C ASN A 64 -2.62 -6.23 -14.15
N GLU A 65 -2.13 -7.46 -13.96
CA GLU A 65 -0.92 -7.71 -13.16
C GLU A 65 0.32 -6.91 -13.62
N LYS A 66 0.39 -6.60 -14.92
CA LYS A 66 1.48 -5.77 -15.49
C LYS A 66 1.49 -4.32 -14.97
N ASP A 67 0.33 -3.84 -14.51
CA ASP A 67 0.18 -2.47 -14.03
C ASP A 67 0.60 -2.31 -12.56
N LEU A 68 0.74 -3.42 -11.83
CA LEU A 68 0.96 -3.44 -10.37
C LEU A 68 2.43 -3.59 -9.98
N GLY A 69 3.30 -4.09 -10.86
CA GLY A 69 4.73 -4.29 -10.58
C GLY A 69 5.03 -5.59 -9.82
N GLU A 70 6.06 -5.57 -8.97
CA GLU A 70 6.50 -6.76 -8.22
C GLU A 70 5.73 -6.90 -6.91
N ARG A 71 5.20 -8.10 -6.64
CA ARG A 71 4.54 -8.39 -5.37
C ARG A 71 5.57 -8.56 -4.25
N VAL A 72 5.43 -7.79 -3.18
CA VAL A 72 6.35 -7.78 -2.03
C VAL A 72 5.71 -8.28 -0.73
N LEU A 73 4.38 -8.52 -0.71
CA LEU A 73 3.63 -9.14 0.38
C LEU A 73 2.48 -10.02 -0.14
#